data_AF-A0A158CH71-F1
#
_entry.id   AF-A0A158CH71-F1
#
_cell.length_a   1.000
_cell.length_b   1.000
_cell.length_c   1.000
_cell.angle_alpha   90.00
_cell.angle_beta   90.00
_cell.angle_gamma   90.00
#
_symmetry.space_group_name_H-M   'P 1'
#
loop_
_entity.id
_entity.type
_entity.pdbx_description
1 polymer ?
#
loop_
_entity_poly.entity_id
_entity_poly.type
_entity_poly.pdbx_seq_one_letter_code
_entity_poly.pdbx_strand_id
1 'polypeptide(L)'
;MPREDADALCLQSRLALEAVRGQRAARQETIVLAQTVLLTSFLTESGHGLLDLPFVRQVEEAVLAMLDVGKTSGEWHFSECLVESLITVVNEHDRQLREVRFGQIAAATKRLDRMVASVRLQG
;
A
#
# COMPACT_ATOMS: atom_id res chain seq x y z
N MET A 1 0.20 18.43 -0.03
CA MET A 1 0.82 18.05 -1.31
C MET A 1 0.12 18.87 -2.39
N PRO A 2 0.74 19.21 -3.53
CA PRO A 2 -0.01 19.66 -4.71
C PRO A 2 -1.12 18.65 -5.05
N ARG A 3 -2.28 19.12 -5.51
CA ARG A 3 -3.43 18.24 -5.79
C ARG A 3 -3.12 17.23 -6.91
N GLU A 4 -2.42 17.69 -7.94
CA GLU A 4 -2.02 16.88 -9.08
C GLU A 4 -1.15 15.68 -8.69
N ASP A 5 -0.18 15.87 -7.78
CA ASP A 5 0.67 14.79 -7.28
C ASP A 5 -0.14 13.77 -6.47
N ALA A 6 -1.07 14.25 -5.63
CA ALA A 6 -1.93 13.38 -4.84
C ALA A 6 -2.87 12.57 -5.75
N ASP A 7 -3.46 13.20 -6.77
CA ASP A 7 -4.33 12.53 -7.73
C ASP A 7 -3.56 11.50 -8.57
N ALA A 8 -2.30 11.78 -8.95
CA ALA A 8 -1.45 10.82 -9.64
C ALA A 8 -1.15 9.58 -8.79
N LEU A 9 -0.83 9.76 -7.50
CA LEU A 9 -0.61 8.65 -6.56
C LEU A 9 -1.89 7.83 -6.32
N CYS A 10 -3.04 8.51 -6.16
CA CYS A 10 -4.34 7.85 -6.05
C CYS A 10 -4.67 7.05 -7.32
N LEU A 11 -4.37 7.60 -8.51
CA LEU A 11 -4.61 6.89 -9.77
C LEU A 11 -3.75 5.62 -9.85
N GLN A 12 -2.49 5.70 -9.46
CA GLN A 12 -1.58 4.57 -9.47
C GLN A 12 -2.05 3.44 -8.53
N SER A 13 -2.46 3.77 -7.31
CA SER A 13 -2.99 2.78 -6.35
C SER A 13 -4.28 2.12 -6.87
N ARG A 14 -5.19 2.92 -7.47
CA ARG A 14 -6.44 2.42 -8.03
C ARG A 14 -6.24 1.51 -9.24
N LEU A 15 -5.31 1.84 -10.14
CA LEU A 15 -5.00 0.96 -11.28
C LEU A 15 -4.43 -0.39 -10.82
N ALA A 16 -3.55 -0.38 -9.81
CA ALA A 16 -3.03 -1.62 -9.23
C ALA A 16 -4.14 -2.45 -8.56
N LEU A 17 -5.07 -1.80 -7.85
CA LEU A 17 -6.22 -2.47 -7.25
C LEU A 17 -7.15 -3.09 -8.31
N GLU A 18 -7.43 -2.37 -9.41
CA GLU A 18 -8.25 -2.90 -10.49
C GLU A 18 -7.59 -4.09 -11.21
N ALA A 19 -6.26 -4.08 -11.36
CA ALA A 19 -5.52 -5.23 -11.88
C ALA A 19 -5.66 -6.45 -10.94
N VAL A 20 -5.57 -6.25 -9.62
CA VAL A 20 -5.80 -7.30 -8.62
C VAL A 20 -7.24 -7.84 -8.69
N ARG A 21 -8.24 -6.96 -8.72
CA ARG A 21 -9.66 -7.33 -8.85
C ARG A 21 -9.92 -8.15 -10.11
N GLY A 22 -9.25 -7.80 -11.21
CA GLY A 22 -9.35 -8.52 -12.47
C GLY A 22 -8.47 -9.77 -12.58
N GLN A 23 -7.80 -10.21 -11.51
CA GLN A 23 -6.83 -11.32 -11.51
C GLN A 23 -5.74 -11.19 -12.57
N ARG A 24 -5.36 -9.94 -12.89
CA ARG A 24 -4.35 -9.57 -13.88
C ARG A 24 -3.14 -8.88 -13.25
N ALA A 25 -3.08 -8.83 -11.92
CA ALA A 25 -1.95 -8.26 -11.22
C ALA A 25 -0.70 -9.09 -11.46
N ALA A 26 0.42 -8.39 -11.64
CA ALA A 26 1.74 -8.98 -11.63
C ALA A 26 2.54 -8.39 -10.47
N ARG A 27 3.85 -8.61 -10.52
CA ARG A 27 4.80 -8.11 -9.54
C ARG A 27 4.68 -6.60 -9.30
N GLN A 28 4.51 -5.81 -10.37
CA GLN A 28 4.55 -4.36 -10.26
C GLN A 28 3.32 -3.81 -9.52
N GLU A 29 2.13 -4.29 -9.85
CA GLU A 29 0.87 -3.91 -9.20
C GLU A 29 0.88 -4.32 -7.73
N THR A 30 1.41 -5.51 -7.44
CA THR A 30 1.55 -5.99 -6.06
C THR A 30 2.51 -5.12 -5.25
N ILE A 31 3.63 -4.66 -5.84
CA ILE A 31 4.55 -3.72 -5.18
C ILE A 31 3.86 -2.39 -4.92
N VAL A 32 3.10 -1.86 -5.88
CA VAL A 32 2.35 -0.61 -5.70
C VAL A 32 1.39 -0.74 -4.52
N LEU A 33 0.59 -1.81 -4.47
CA LEU A 33 -0.34 -2.04 -3.36
C LEU A 33 0.38 -2.21 -2.02
N ALA A 34 1.50 -2.93 -1.98
CA ALA A 34 2.30 -3.06 -0.76
C ALA A 34 2.79 -1.69 -0.25
N GLN A 35 3.29 -0.85 -1.15
CA GLN A 35 3.71 0.52 -0.81
C GLN A 35 2.53 1.36 -0.31
N THR A 36 1.38 1.28 -0.98
CA THR A 36 0.13 1.94 -0.55
C THR A 36 -0.26 1.52 0.87
N VAL A 37 -0.34 0.21 1.14
CA VAL A 37 -0.73 -0.31 2.46
C VAL A 37 0.28 0.09 3.54
N LEU A 38 1.59 0.02 3.26
CA LEU A 38 2.63 0.44 4.19
C LEU A 38 2.56 1.92 4.54
N LEU A 39 2.35 2.78 3.54
CA LEU A 39 2.18 4.21 3.76
C LEU A 39 0.93 4.49 4.58
N THR A 40 -0.19 3.83 4.27
CA THR A 40 -1.43 3.94 5.06
C THR A 40 -1.20 3.51 6.50
N SER A 41 -0.49 2.40 6.71
CA SER A 41 -0.14 1.88 8.04
C SER A 41 0.70 2.88 8.84
N PHE A 42 1.74 3.47 8.25
CA PHE A 42 2.58 4.48 8.92
C PHE A 42 1.80 5.75 9.27
N LEU A 43 0.92 6.21 8.38
CA LEU A 43 0.09 7.38 8.61
C LEU A 43 -0.96 7.10 9.69
N THR A 44 -1.61 5.94 9.66
CA THR A 44 -2.54 5.49 10.70
C THR A 44 -1.86 5.38 12.06
N GLU A 45 -0.67 4.78 12.14
CA GLU A 45 0.15 4.68 13.35
C GLU A 45 0.49 6.07 13.92
N SER A 46 0.70 7.07 13.07
CA SER A 46 0.95 8.46 13.47
C SER A 46 -0.31 9.26 13.87
N GLY A 47 -1.47 8.62 13.91
CA GLY A 47 -2.75 9.26 14.27
C GLY A 47 -3.46 9.96 13.12
N HIS A 48 -3.10 9.65 11.87
CA HIS A 48 -3.74 10.20 10.68
C HIS A 48 -4.72 9.25 9.99
N GLY A 49 -5.01 8.10 10.61
CA GLY A 49 -5.92 7.09 10.10
C GLY A 49 -7.32 7.18 10.68
N LEU A 50 -8.32 6.83 9.87
CA LEU A 50 -9.69 6.57 10.35
C LEU A 50 -9.99 5.08 10.52
N LEU A 51 -9.16 4.22 9.92
CA LEU A 51 -9.24 2.77 10.09
C LEU A 51 -8.55 2.32 11.37
N ASP A 52 -9.02 1.21 11.93
CA ASP A 52 -8.37 0.58 13.08
C ASP A 52 -6.98 0.07 12.69
N LEU A 53 -5.96 0.39 13.50
CA LEU A 53 -4.57 0.06 13.17
C LEU A 53 -4.32 -1.46 13.07
N PRO A 54 -4.84 -2.32 13.96
CA PRO A 54 -4.80 -3.77 13.80
C PRO A 54 -5.36 -4.28 12.47
N PHE A 55 -6.46 -3.70 11.98
CA PHE A 55 -7.00 -4.06 10.66
C PHE A 55 -6.00 -3.72 9.54
N VAL A 56 -5.45 -2.50 9.55
CA VAL A 56 -4.47 -2.09 8.53
C VAL A 56 -3.21 -2.98 8.58
N ARG A 57 -2.75 -3.35 9.77
CA ARG A 57 -1.60 -4.27 9.96
C ARG A 57 -1.88 -5.68 9.46
N GLN A 58 -3.09 -6.20 9.67
CA GLN A 58 -3.48 -7.50 9.11
C GLN A 58 -3.42 -7.49 7.57
N VAL A 59 -3.91 -6.42 6.93
CA VAL A 59 -3.83 -6.27 5.47
C VAL A 59 -2.38 -6.12 5.01
N GLU A 60 -1.56 -5.37 5.74
CA GLU A 60 -0.12 -5.22 5.49
C GLU A 60 0.58 -6.58 5.47
N GLU A 61 0.40 -7.39 6.51
CA GLU A 61 0.98 -8.72 6.62
C GLU A 61 0.55 -9.63 5.45
N ALA A 62 -0.73 -9.62 5.09
CA ALA A 62 -1.25 -10.41 3.98
C ALA A 62 -0.64 -10.00 2.64
N VAL A 63 -0.50 -8.70 2.37
CA VAL A 63 0.10 -8.20 1.12
C VAL A 63 1.60 -8.46 1.07
N LEU A 64 2.31 -8.34 2.20
CA LEU A 64 3.73 -8.68 2.27
C LEU A 64 3.96 -10.19 2.05
N ALA A 65 3.12 -11.05 2.62
CA ALA A 65 3.16 -12.48 2.33
C ALA A 65 2.95 -12.78 0.84
N MET A 66 2.04 -12.06 0.17
CA MET A 66 1.86 -12.17 -1.28
C MET A 66 3.10 -11.78 -2.08
N LEU A 67 3.87 -10.77 -1.62
CA LEU A 67 5.14 -10.44 -2.25
C LEU A 67 6.16 -11.56 -2.14
N ASP A 68 6.20 -12.27 -1.01
CA ASP A 68 7.17 -13.36 -0.80
C ASP A 68 6.78 -14.64 -1.54
N VAL A 69 5.48 -14.96 -1.60
CA VAL A 69 4.96 -16.02 -2.46
C VAL A 69 5.24 -15.70 -3.93
N GLY A 70 4.87 -14.51 -4.41
CA GLY A 70 5.06 -14.17 -5.82
C GLY A 70 6.53 -14.08 -6.25
N LYS A 71 7.46 -13.75 -5.34
CA LYS A 71 8.92 -13.85 -5.60
C LYS A 71 9.38 -15.30 -5.81
N THR A 72 8.77 -16.26 -5.09
CA THR A 72 9.22 -17.66 -5.08
C THR A 72 8.49 -18.52 -6.11
N SER A 73 7.17 -18.36 -6.26
CA SER A 73 6.34 -19.14 -7.19
C SER A 73 6.09 -18.46 -8.52
N GLY A 74 6.22 -17.12 -8.60
CA GLY A 74 5.78 -16.33 -9.76
C GLY A 74 4.27 -16.13 -9.83
N GLU A 75 3.51 -16.62 -8.85
CA GLU A 75 2.05 -16.54 -8.82
C GLU A 75 1.56 -15.33 -8.02
N TRP A 76 0.59 -14.59 -8.57
CA TRP A 76 0.05 -13.35 -8.01
C TRP A 76 -1.47 -13.46 -7.85
N HIS A 77 -1.91 -14.30 -6.92
CA HIS A 77 -3.32 -14.57 -6.69
C HIS A 77 -3.80 -13.99 -5.35
N PHE A 78 -4.79 -13.11 -5.40
CA PHE A 78 -5.37 -12.47 -4.22
C PHE A 78 -6.72 -13.12 -3.94
N SER A 79 -6.96 -13.52 -2.69
CA SER A 79 -8.28 -13.99 -2.27
C SER A 79 -9.28 -12.84 -2.31
N GLU A 80 -10.55 -13.14 -2.56
CA GLU A 80 -11.63 -12.15 -2.59
C GLU A 80 -11.71 -11.31 -1.31
N CYS A 81 -11.54 -11.95 -0.15
CA CYS A 81 -11.47 -11.28 1.16
C CYS A 81 -10.31 -10.27 1.25
N LEU A 82 -9.13 -10.62 0.71
CA LEU A 82 -8.00 -9.69 0.67
C LEU A 82 -8.28 -8.52 -0.29
N VAL A 83 -8.95 -8.77 -1.42
CA VAL A 83 -9.36 -7.73 -2.36
C VAL A 83 -10.33 -6.72 -1.70
N GLU A 84 -11.33 -7.20 -0.96
CA GLU A 84 -12.25 -6.32 -0.22
C GLU A 84 -11.54 -5.47 0.83
N SER A 85 -10.60 -6.09 1.54
CA SER A 85 -9.78 -5.39 2.54
C SER A 85 -8.89 -4.32 1.89
N LEU A 86 -8.31 -4.63 0.74
CA LEU A 86 -7.51 -3.69 -0.06
C LEU A 86 -8.33 -2.51 -0.57
N ILE A 87 -9.58 -2.72 -1.00
CA ILE A 87 -10.49 -1.62 -1.38
C ILE A 87 -10.63 -0.63 -0.22
N THR A 88 -10.84 -1.15 0.99
CA THR A 88 -10.99 -0.32 2.20
C THR A 88 -9.71 0.46 2.50
N VAL A 89 -8.54 -0.18 2.45
CA VAL A 89 -7.25 0.46 2.71
C VAL A 89 -6.87 1.48 1.63
N VAL A 90 -7.15 1.22 0.35
CA VAL A 90 -6.89 2.15 -0.76
C VAL A 90 -7.77 3.40 -0.64
N ASN A 91 -9.05 3.25 -0.28
CA ASN A 91 -9.91 4.41 -0.04
C ASN A 91 -9.40 5.29 1.11
N GLU A 92 -8.92 4.67 2.19
CA GLU A 92 -8.28 5.40 3.29
C GLU A 92 -6.98 6.08 2.86
N HIS A 93 -6.18 5.43 2.02
CA HIS A 93 -4.96 6.01 1.47
C HIS A 93 -5.26 7.30 0.67
N ASP A 94 -6.26 7.24 -0.22
CA ASP A 94 -6.66 8.39 -1.03
C ASP A 94 -7.13 9.57 -0.17
N ARG A 95 -7.89 9.29 0.91
CA ARG A 95 -8.29 10.30 1.89
C ARG A 95 -7.06 10.90 2.57
N GLN A 96 -6.14 10.05 3.04
CA GLN A 96 -4.92 10.50 3.71
C GLN A 96 -4.07 11.39 2.79
N LEU A 97 -3.91 11.05 1.51
CA LEU A 97 -3.16 11.88 0.55
C LEU A 97 -3.79 13.27 0.36
N ARG A 98 -5.12 13.38 0.45
CA ARG A 98 -5.86 14.64 0.29
C ARG A 98 -5.88 15.50 1.55
N GLU A 99 -5.91 14.88 2.73
CA GLU A 99 -6.17 15.58 4.00
C GLU A 99 -4.92 15.75 4.87
N VAL A 100 -3.94 14.85 4.77
CA VAL A 100 -2.75 14.87 5.62
C VAL A 100 -1.75 15.90 5.12
N ARG A 101 -1.12 16.61 6.06
CA ARG A 101 -0.08 17.60 5.76
C ARG A 101 1.09 16.92 5.04
N PHE A 102 1.58 17.57 3.99
CA PHE A 102 2.67 17.03 3.15
C PHE A 102 3.90 16.58 3.94
N GLY A 103 4.27 17.30 5.01
CA GLY A 103 5.41 16.93 5.85
C GLY A 103 5.28 15.54 6.49
N GLN A 104 4.05 15.12 6.84
CA GLN A 104 3.79 13.80 7.42
C GLN A 104 3.83 12.71 6.35
N ILE A 105 3.27 12.98 5.17
CA ILE A 105 3.38 12.09 4.00
C ILE A 105 4.86 11.87 3.66
N ALA A 106 5.64 12.95 3.56
CA ALA A 106 7.07 12.88 3.27
C ALA A 106 7.85 12.10 4.34
N ALA A 107 7.47 12.20 5.62
CA ALA A 107 8.07 11.42 6.70
C ALA A 107 7.75 9.92 6.56
N ALA A 108 6.51 9.57 6.22
CA ALA A 108 6.09 8.18 5.95
C ALA A 108 6.83 7.61 4.72
N THR A 109 6.94 8.37 3.62
CA THR A 109 7.69 7.96 2.44
C THR A 109 9.17 7.72 2.76
N LYS A 110 9.82 8.63 3.50
CA LYS A 110 11.21 8.42 3.94
C LYS A 110 11.39 7.18 4.80
N ARG A 111 10.39 6.83 5.63
CA ARG A 111 10.41 5.59 6.42
C ARG A 111 10.33 4.37 5.52
N LEU A 112 9.45 4.39 4.51
CA LEU A 112 9.34 3.34 3.50
C LEU A 112 10.66 3.15 2.73
N ASP A 113 11.28 4.24 2.28
CA ASP A 113 12.55 4.19 1.55
C ASP A 113 13.67 3.54 2.38
N ARG A 114 13.76 3.89 3.67
CA ARG A 114 14.72 3.26 4.60
C ARG A 114 14.46 1.76 4.76
N MET A 115 13.20 1.36 4.84
CA MET A 115 12.82 -0.04 4.96
C MET A 115 13.17 -0.84 3.69
N VAL A 116 12.92 -0.28 2.52
CA VAL A 116 13.30 -0.90 1.24
C VAL A 116 14.83 -0.98 1.11
N ALA A 117 15.55 0.07 1.51
CA ALA A 117 17.01 0.07 1.49
C ALA A 117 17.60 -0.99 2.44
N SER A 118 17.04 -1.17 3.65
CA SER A 118 17.53 -2.19 4.59
C SER A 118 17.31 -3.61 4.08
N VAL A 119 16.17 -3.88 3.44
CA VAL A 119 15.89 -5.21 2.85
C VAL A 119 16.88 -5.53 1.71
N ARG A 120 17.22 -4.54 0.87
CA ARG A 120 18.19 -4.73 -0.23
C ARG A 120 19.63 -4.96 0.24
N LEU A 121 19.98 -4.54 1.46
CA LEU A 121 21.31 -4.78 2.04
C LEU A 121 21.44 -6.18 2.67
N GLN A 122 20.33 -6.90 2.84
CA GLN A 122 20.26 -8.19 3.53
C GLN A 122 20.00 -9.39 2.60
N GLY A 123 19.73 -9.16 1.30
CA GLY A 123 19.51 -10.19 0.29
C GLY A 123 20.55 -10.13 -0.81
#